data_AF-A0A7S2QYG3-F1
#
_entry.id   AF-A0A7S2QYG3-F1
#
_cell.length_a   1.000
_cell.length_b   1.000
_cell.length_c   1.000
_cell.angle_alpha   90.00
_cell.angle_beta   90.00
_cell.angle_gamma   90.00
#
_symmetry.space_group_name_H-M   'P 1'
#
loop_
_entity.id
_entity.type
_entity.pdbx_description
1 polymer ?
#
loop_
_entity_poly.entity_id
_entity_poly.type
_entity_poly.pdbx_seq_one_letter_code
_entity_poly.pdbx_strand_id
1 'polypeptide(L)'
;MTRTVAQHIQTQSPQSSAPRVRRRTALSSSTVLAFFVAQPRASRAGLFTRSPSADFVEYDAPELDYSFAHPKKWLVLRNRLRAGAIASDFDTQDKASVEVLKRWADTEATWDIDIEAMIGAFVAPSDNANEGDSKLYAPPMRAVKISAESDAVARFSFESETTTRSGYDVRRSNFGEVVRKGSKLYGICVSGRTDLLTPEKRVTFEAIVDSFVVN
;
A
#
# COMPACT_ATOMS: atom_id res chain seq x y z
N MET A 1 74.44 35.11 20.61
CA MET A 1 73.12 35.75 20.76
C MET A 1 72.48 35.23 22.04
N THR A 2 71.94 36.15 22.81
CA THR A 2 71.70 36.10 24.26
C THR A 2 70.39 35.37 24.62
N ARG A 3 70.39 34.64 25.75
CA ARG A 3 69.19 34.07 26.40
C ARG A 3 68.28 35.18 26.94
N THR A 4 66.96 35.03 26.83
CA THR A 4 65.98 35.56 27.80
C THR A 4 64.80 34.59 27.96
N VAL A 5 64.38 34.46 29.22
CA VAL A 5 63.42 33.54 29.85
C VAL A 5 62.05 34.22 30.01
N ALA A 6 61.02 33.43 30.40
CA ALA A 6 59.79 33.79 31.13
C ALA A 6 58.52 33.97 30.25
N GLN A 7 57.30 33.60 30.66
CA GLN A 7 56.79 32.97 31.89
C GLN A 7 55.35 32.49 31.62
N HIS A 8 54.92 31.59 32.51
CA HIS A 8 53.61 31.00 32.67
C HIS A 8 52.57 32.04 33.17
N ILE A 9 51.36 32.07 32.57
CA ILE A 9 50.16 32.64 33.22
C ILE A 9 48.96 31.73 32.94
N GLN A 10 48.52 31.03 33.98
CA GLN A 10 47.17 30.46 34.11
C GLN A 10 46.18 31.60 34.40
N THR A 11 45.00 31.56 33.80
CA THR A 11 43.80 32.19 34.36
C THR A 11 42.60 31.25 34.19
N GLN A 12 41.91 31.06 35.32
CA GLN A 12 40.75 30.18 35.48
C GLN A 12 39.45 30.88 35.02
N SER A 13 38.52 30.04 34.58
CA SER A 13 37.05 30.08 34.46
C SER A 13 36.25 31.34 34.83
N PRO A 14 35.03 31.45 34.27
CA PRO A 14 33.90 31.20 35.18
C PRO A 14 32.87 30.18 34.64
N GLN A 15 32.44 29.33 35.56
CA GLN A 15 31.27 28.46 35.46
C GLN A 15 30.00 29.31 35.28
N SER A 16 29.16 28.96 34.31
CA SER A 16 27.77 29.41 34.24
C SER A 16 26.86 28.22 34.51
N SER A 17 26.14 28.34 35.63
CA SER A 17 25.20 27.40 36.22
C SER A 17 23.83 27.53 35.56
N ALA A 18 23.44 26.55 34.75
CA ALA A 18 22.05 26.40 34.31
C ALA A 18 21.32 25.39 35.23
N PRO A 19 20.16 25.74 35.83
CA PRO A 19 19.43 24.83 36.70
C PRO A 19 18.74 23.72 35.90
N ARG A 20 19.18 22.46 36.09
CA ARG A 20 18.50 21.26 35.59
C ARG A 20 17.27 20.99 36.44
N VAL A 21 16.12 21.46 35.99
CA VAL A 21 14.81 21.11 36.57
C VAL A 21 14.50 19.65 36.22
N ARG A 22 14.64 18.76 37.21
CA ARG A 22 14.06 17.41 37.19
C ARG A 22 12.54 17.53 37.30
N ARG A 23 11.82 17.20 36.23
CA ARG A 23 10.40 16.82 36.33
C ARG A 23 10.27 15.32 36.13
N ARG A 24 10.03 14.64 37.25
CA ARG A 24 9.43 13.30 37.33
C ARG A 24 7.92 13.49 37.43
N THR A 25 7.16 12.86 36.55
CA THR A 25 5.74 12.46 36.67
C THR A 25 5.31 11.94 35.30
N ALA A 26 4.48 10.92 35.11
CA ALA A 26 4.06 9.75 35.86
C ALA A 26 3.45 8.85 34.76
N LEU A 27 3.86 7.58 34.66
CA LEU A 27 3.19 6.62 33.77
C LEU A 27 1.78 6.39 34.32
N SER A 28 0.77 6.84 33.60
CA SER A 28 -0.59 6.33 33.75
C SER A 28 -0.82 5.33 32.60
N SER A 29 -0.61 4.05 32.88
CA SER A 29 -1.09 2.96 32.02
C SER A 29 -2.58 2.79 32.27
N SER A 30 -3.39 3.31 31.35
CA SER A 30 -4.81 2.93 31.26
C SER A 30 -4.93 1.93 30.11
N THR A 31 -4.80 0.65 30.44
CA THR A 31 -5.10 -0.45 29.52
C THR A 31 -6.62 -0.55 29.42
N VAL A 32 -7.20 0.03 28.35
CA VAL A 32 -8.57 -0.28 27.94
C VAL A 32 -8.52 -1.60 27.20
N LEU A 33 -8.85 -2.68 27.90
CA LEU A 33 -9.02 -4.01 27.32
C LEU A 33 -10.33 -4.02 26.52
N ALA A 34 -10.28 -3.54 25.27
CA ALA A 34 -11.37 -3.73 24.34
C ALA A 34 -11.36 -5.21 23.91
N PHE A 35 -12.33 -5.98 24.44
CA PHE A 35 -12.70 -7.28 23.91
C PHE A 35 -13.21 -7.09 22.48
N PHE A 36 -12.32 -7.16 21.49
CA PHE A 36 -12.75 -7.49 20.14
C PHE A 36 -13.09 -8.96 20.14
N VAL A 37 -14.38 -9.25 20.05
CA VAL A 37 -14.88 -10.56 19.62
C VAL A 37 -14.32 -10.76 18.21
N ALA A 38 -13.20 -11.46 18.11
CA ALA A 38 -12.72 -12.00 16.85
C ALA A 38 -13.79 -12.95 16.36
N GLN A 39 -14.57 -12.54 15.36
CA GLN A 39 -15.38 -13.50 14.60
C GLN A 39 -14.39 -14.46 13.91
N PRO A 40 -14.40 -15.77 14.22
CA PRO A 40 -13.59 -16.71 13.48
C PRO A 40 -14.14 -16.76 12.05
N ARG A 41 -13.39 -16.22 11.09
CA ARG A 41 -13.70 -16.39 9.68
C ARG A 41 -13.34 -17.83 9.31
N ALA A 42 -14.37 -18.63 9.06
CA ALA A 42 -14.25 -19.98 8.56
C ALA A 42 -13.36 -20.00 7.31
N SER A 43 -12.51 -21.01 7.23
CA SER A 43 -11.57 -21.30 6.15
C SER A 43 -12.20 -21.04 4.78
N ARG A 44 -11.69 -20.02 4.07
CA ARG A 44 -12.16 -19.59 2.75
C ARG A 44 -11.58 -20.51 1.69
N ALA A 45 -12.01 -21.77 1.70
CA ALA A 45 -11.77 -22.73 0.62
C ALA A 45 -13.10 -22.91 -0.12
N GLY A 46 -13.21 -22.31 -1.30
CA GLY A 46 -14.31 -22.52 -2.24
C GLY A 46 -15.57 -21.68 -1.99
N LEU A 47 -16.10 -21.15 -3.08
CA LEU A 47 -17.34 -20.39 -3.25
C LEU A 47 -17.38 -18.96 -2.68
N PHE A 48 -17.55 -18.02 -3.62
CA PHE A 48 -18.11 -16.68 -3.43
C PHE A 48 -19.28 -16.73 -2.42
N THR A 49 -19.08 -16.27 -1.18
CA THR A 49 -20.18 -16.14 -0.20
C THR A 49 -21.04 -14.89 -0.44
N ARG A 50 -20.74 -14.12 -1.49
CA ARG A 50 -21.59 -13.04 -1.99
C ARG A 50 -21.70 -13.26 -3.48
N SER A 51 -22.77 -13.87 -3.98
CA SER A 51 -22.99 -14.01 -5.43
C SER A 51 -22.65 -12.67 -6.11
N PRO A 52 -21.81 -12.65 -7.15
CA PRO A 52 -21.59 -11.42 -7.89
C PRO A 52 -22.98 -10.90 -8.27
N SER A 53 -23.25 -9.62 -7.97
CA SER A 53 -24.50 -9.00 -8.42
C SER A 53 -24.61 -9.18 -9.94
N ALA A 54 -25.80 -9.00 -10.52
CA ALA A 54 -26.04 -9.19 -11.95
C ALA A 54 -25.06 -8.43 -12.87
N ASP A 55 -24.33 -7.45 -12.33
CA ASP A 55 -23.39 -6.58 -13.03
C ASP A 55 -21.91 -7.02 -12.94
N PHE A 56 -21.60 -8.11 -12.23
CA PHE A 56 -20.24 -8.63 -12.07
C PHE A 56 -20.06 -10.00 -12.73
N VAL A 57 -18.83 -10.27 -13.18
CA VAL A 57 -18.35 -11.58 -13.64
C VAL A 57 -17.06 -11.91 -12.91
N GLU A 58 -16.86 -13.19 -12.62
CA GLU A 58 -15.63 -13.70 -12.02
C GLU A 58 -14.56 -13.92 -13.10
N TYR A 59 -13.37 -13.38 -12.86
CA TYR A 59 -12.16 -13.77 -13.54
C TYR A 59 -11.48 -14.86 -12.71
N ASP A 60 -11.64 -16.10 -13.17
CA ASP A 60 -11.02 -17.30 -12.61
C ASP A 60 -10.42 -18.09 -13.77
N ALA A 61 -9.09 -18.15 -13.82
CA ALA A 61 -8.36 -18.90 -14.83
C ALA A 61 -7.64 -20.06 -14.13
N PRO A 62 -7.81 -21.31 -14.59
CA PRO A 62 -7.36 -22.51 -13.88
C PRO A 62 -5.84 -22.57 -13.67
N GLU A 63 -5.06 -21.83 -14.47
CA GLU A 63 -3.61 -21.71 -14.34
C GLU A 63 -3.13 -20.67 -13.32
N LEU A 64 -4.05 -19.91 -12.69
CA LEU A 64 -3.74 -18.83 -11.76
C LEU A 64 -4.10 -19.22 -10.33
N ASP A 65 -3.23 -18.86 -9.38
CA ASP A 65 -3.43 -19.08 -7.94
C ASP A 65 -4.39 -18.04 -7.32
N TYR A 66 -5.21 -17.35 -8.13
CA TYR A 66 -6.10 -16.29 -7.66
C TYR A 66 -7.32 -16.10 -8.57
N SER A 67 -8.40 -15.55 -7.98
CA SER A 67 -9.57 -15.07 -8.71
C SER A 67 -10.08 -13.75 -8.13
N PHE A 68 -10.87 -13.01 -8.93
CA PHE A 68 -11.57 -11.81 -8.49
C PHE A 68 -12.78 -11.52 -9.38
N ALA A 69 -13.77 -10.78 -8.86
CA ALA A 69 -14.88 -10.28 -9.65
C ALA A 69 -14.60 -8.89 -10.21
N HIS A 70 -15.11 -8.62 -11.41
CA HIS A 70 -15.07 -7.31 -12.04
C HIS A 70 -16.41 -6.99 -12.72
N PRO A 71 -16.73 -5.71 -12.99
CA PRO A 71 -17.92 -5.34 -13.74
C PRO A 71 -17.92 -5.98 -15.14
N LYS A 72 -19.07 -6.45 -15.61
CA LYS A 72 -19.22 -7.14 -16.91
C LYS A 72 -18.72 -6.34 -18.11
N LYS A 73 -18.85 -5.01 -18.03
CA LYS A 73 -18.44 -4.08 -19.09
C LYS A 73 -16.92 -3.86 -19.14
N TRP A 74 -16.16 -4.29 -18.13
CA TRP A 74 -14.71 -4.13 -18.11
C TRP A 74 -14.06 -5.22 -18.95
N LEU A 75 -13.04 -4.85 -19.71
CA LEU A 75 -12.20 -5.80 -20.41
C LEU A 75 -11.12 -6.30 -19.46
N VAL A 76 -10.92 -7.62 -19.41
CA VAL A 76 -9.81 -8.24 -18.67
C VAL A 76 -8.75 -8.74 -19.63
N LEU A 77 -7.50 -8.40 -19.32
CA LEU A 77 -6.32 -8.79 -20.05
C LEU A 77 -5.29 -9.35 -19.09
N ARG A 78 -4.64 -10.46 -19.47
CA ARG A 78 -3.46 -10.94 -18.75
C ARG A 78 -2.33 -9.93 -18.90
N ASN A 79 -1.65 -9.60 -17.80
CA ASN A 79 -0.49 -8.72 -17.87
C ASN A 79 0.64 -9.47 -18.60
N ARG A 80 1.16 -8.87 -19.69
CA ARG A 80 2.23 -9.48 -20.51
C ARG A 80 3.63 -9.16 -19.99
N LEU A 81 3.77 -8.14 -19.15
CA LEU A 81 5.05 -7.68 -18.61
C LEU A 81 5.33 -8.26 -17.22
N ARG A 82 4.28 -8.47 -16.42
CA ARG A 82 4.38 -9.01 -15.06
C ARG A 82 3.35 -10.09 -14.80
N ALA A 83 3.61 -10.92 -13.79
CA ALA A 83 2.67 -11.93 -13.35
C ALA A 83 1.44 -11.25 -12.75
N GLY A 84 0.28 -11.43 -13.38
CA GLY A 84 -0.93 -10.72 -12.99
C GLY A 84 -1.95 -10.55 -14.11
N ALA A 85 -2.96 -9.74 -13.82
CA ALA A 85 -4.04 -9.41 -14.75
C ALA A 85 -4.46 -7.94 -14.57
N ILE A 86 -5.05 -7.37 -15.62
CA ILE A 86 -5.59 -6.01 -15.62
C ILE A 86 -7.03 -6.10 -16.10
N ALA A 87 -7.96 -5.58 -15.31
CA ALA A 87 -9.34 -5.34 -15.73
C ALA A 87 -9.57 -3.82 -15.84
N SER A 88 -10.15 -3.33 -16.93
CA SER A 88 -10.32 -1.88 -17.11
C SER A 88 -11.60 -1.51 -17.83
N ASP A 89 -12.15 -0.36 -17.41
CA ASP A 89 -13.14 0.40 -18.16
C ASP A 89 -12.43 1.42 -19.04
N PHE A 90 -12.57 1.31 -20.36
CA PHE A 90 -11.92 2.25 -21.27
C PHE A 90 -12.59 3.62 -21.33
N ASP A 91 -13.87 3.70 -20.96
CA ASP A 91 -14.62 4.96 -21.00
C ASP A 91 -14.28 5.82 -19.77
N THR A 92 -14.25 5.20 -18.59
CA THR A 92 -13.98 5.90 -17.33
C THR A 92 -12.52 5.86 -16.89
N GLN A 93 -11.68 5.09 -17.61
CA GLN A 93 -10.29 4.81 -17.27
C GLN A 93 -10.13 4.20 -15.87
N ASP A 94 -11.15 3.49 -15.38
CA ASP A 94 -11.07 2.74 -14.14
C ASP A 94 -10.30 1.45 -14.38
N LYS A 95 -9.48 1.05 -13.41
CA LYS A 95 -8.58 -0.08 -13.57
C LYS A 95 -8.46 -0.87 -12.28
N ALA A 96 -8.65 -2.17 -12.34
CA ALA A 96 -8.16 -3.14 -11.38
C ALA A 96 -6.88 -3.79 -11.93
N SER A 97 -5.83 -3.85 -11.12
CA SER A 97 -4.58 -4.54 -11.41
C SER A 97 -4.38 -5.62 -10.35
N VAL A 98 -4.09 -6.83 -10.80
CA VAL A 98 -3.55 -7.89 -9.94
C VAL A 98 -2.06 -8.02 -10.26
N GLU A 99 -1.23 -8.02 -9.23
CA GLU A 99 0.22 -8.19 -9.32
C GLU A 99 0.66 -9.35 -8.41
N VAL A 100 1.61 -10.16 -8.89
CA VAL A 100 2.19 -11.27 -8.13
C VAL A 100 3.69 -11.07 -8.03
N LEU A 101 4.18 -10.83 -6.82
CA LEU A 101 5.59 -10.59 -6.52
C LEU A 101 6.20 -11.77 -5.79
N LYS A 102 7.50 -12.00 -6.01
CA LYS A 102 8.28 -12.93 -5.19
C LYS A 102 8.53 -12.30 -3.82
N ARG A 103 8.24 -13.05 -2.75
CA ARG A 103 8.55 -12.68 -1.37
C ARG A 103 9.79 -13.46 -0.90
N TRP A 104 10.80 -12.74 -0.46
CA TRP A 104 12.01 -13.36 0.09
C TRP A 104 11.81 -13.61 1.58
N ALA A 105 11.94 -14.87 1.99
CA ALA A 105 11.66 -15.31 3.36
C ALA A 105 12.67 -14.75 4.39
N ASP A 106 13.85 -14.33 3.94
CA ASP A 106 14.96 -13.94 4.80
C ASP A 106 14.94 -12.46 5.22
N THR A 107 13.96 -11.69 4.74
CA THR A 107 13.75 -10.30 5.16
C THR A 107 12.75 -10.29 6.31
N GLU A 108 12.98 -9.49 7.36
CA GLU A 108 11.93 -9.15 8.34
C GLU A 108 10.81 -8.38 7.61
N ALA A 109 9.93 -9.13 6.96
CA ALA A 109 8.91 -8.58 6.09
C ALA A 109 7.77 -8.03 6.96
N THR A 110 7.84 -6.74 7.24
CA THR A 110 6.71 -5.97 7.80
C THR A 110 5.67 -5.74 6.72
N TRP A 111 4.44 -5.43 7.14
CA TRP A 111 3.39 -5.07 6.18
C TRP A 111 3.73 -3.79 5.42
N ASP A 112 4.44 -2.85 6.03
CA ASP A 112 4.89 -1.63 5.36
C ASP A 112 5.78 -1.95 4.15
N ILE A 113 6.74 -2.86 4.28
CA ILE A 113 7.63 -3.26 3.18
C ILE A 113 6.84 -3.96 2.07
N ASP A 114 5.95 -4.88 2.43
CA ASP A 114 5.17 -5.64 1.45
C ASP A 114 4.16 -4.76 0.71
N ILE A 115 3.51 -3.82 1.42
CA ILE A 115 2.59 -2.83 0.84
C ILE A 115 3.36 -1.86 -0.04
N GLU A 116 4.52 -1.34 0.39
CA GLU A 116 5.35 -0.44 -0.40
C GLU A 116 5.79 -1.08 -1.72
N ALA A 117 6.29 -2.33 -1.66
CA ALA A 117 6.67 -3.09 -2.85
C ALA A 117 5.48 -3.27 -3.80
N MET A 118 4.30 -3.57 -3.26
CA MET A 118 3.09 -3.78 -4.06
C MET A 118 2.56 -2.47 -4.67
N ILE A 119 2.57 -1.37 -3.91
CA ILE A 119 2.23 -0.03 -4.45
C ILE A 119 3.17 0.31 -5.60
N GLY A 120 4.47 0.08 -5.45
CA GLY A 120 5.45 0.25 -6.52
C GLY A 120 5.08 -0.52 -7.79
N ALA A 121 4.62 -1.77 -7.64
CA ALA A 121 4.16 -2.58 -8.78
C ALA A 121 2.90 -1.99 -9.45
N PHE A 122 1.93 -1.47 -8.68
CA PHE A 122 0.69 -0.91 -9.21
C PHE A 122 0.87 0.42 -9.95
N VAL A 123 1.73 1.30 -9.45
CA VAL A 123 1.92 2.65 -10.02
C VAL A 123 2.96 2.68 -11.14
N ALA A 124 3.90 1.72 -11.17
CA ALA A 124 4.92 1.59 -12.20
C ALA A 124 4.82 0.23 -12.91
N PRO A 125 3.84 0.04 -13.82
CA PRO A 125 3.52 -1.26 -14.41
C PRO A 125 4.51 -1.75 -15.49
N SER A 126 5.62 -1.05 -15.78
CA SER A 126 6.57 -1.44 -16.83
C SER A 126 8.03 -1.39 -16.38
N ASP A 127 8.86 -2.28 -16.95
CA ASP A 127 10.32 -2.30 -16.77
C ASP A 127 11.05 -1.19 -17.54
N ASN A 128 10.31 -0.37 -18.30
CA ASN A 128 10.82 0.79 -19.01
C ASN A 128 11.05 1.97 -18.04
N ALA A 129 12.07 1.87 -17.18
CA ALA A 129 12.77 2.97 -16.50
C ALA A 129 11.93 4.16 -15.93
N ASN A 130 10.63 3.97 -15.68
CA ASN A 130 9.69 5.07 -15.45
C ASN A 130 9.70 6.17 -16.54
N GLU A 131 9.82 5.80 -17.83
CA GLU A 131 9.81 6.76 -18.94
C GLU A 131 8.42 6.78 -19.61
N GLY A 132 7.75 7.94 -19.60
CA GLY A 132 6.50 8.20 -20.34
C GLY A 132 5.43 9.00 -19.59
N ASP A 133 4.44 9.50 -20.35
CA ASP A 133 3.35 10.40 -19.93
C ASP A 133 2.30 9.77 -18.98
N SER A 134 2.55 8.56 -18.49
CA SER A 134 1.63 7.77 -17.64
C SER A 134 2.28 7.30 -16.34
N LYS A 135 3.42 7.89 -15.97
CA LYS A 135 4.09 7.60 -14.70
C LYS A 135 3.20 8.05 -13.54
N LEU A 136 2.69 7.10 -12.77
CA LEU A 136 2.08 7.37 -11.48
C LEU A 136 3.18 7.35 -10.42
N TYR A 137 3.22 8.37 -9.58
CA TYR A 137 4.17 8.41 -8.47
C TYR A 137 3.60 7.65 -7.28
N ALA A 138 4.39 6.73 -6.72
CA ALA A 138 4.09 6.08 -5.45
C ALA A 138 4.07 7.15 -4.35
N PRO A 139 3.03 7.21 -3.51
CA PRO A 139 3.07 8.07 -2.34
C PRO A 139 4.06 7.52 -1.29
N PRO A 140 4.58 8.38 -0.40
CA PRO A 140 5.32 7.89 0.76
C PRO A 140 4.39 7.09 1.67
N MET A 141 4.90 6.05 2.35
CA MET A 141 4.10 5.16 3.20
C MET A 141 3.25 5.87 4.25
N ARG A 142 3.70 7.01 4.78
CA ARG A 142 2.91 7.86 5.71
C ARG A 142 1.57 8.37 5.14
N ALA A 143 1.42 8.38 3.82
CA ALA A 143 0.20 8.78 3.13
C ALA A 143 -0.70 7.58 2.73
N VAL A 144 -0.22 6.36 2.97
CA VAL A 144 -0.98 5.13 2.78
C VAL A 144 -1.81 4.87 4.03
N LYS A 145 -3.12 4.65 3.84
CA LYS A 145 -4.05 4.35 4.93
C LYS A 145 -4.29 2.85 4.97
N ILE A 146 -3.81 2.19 6.03
CA ILE A 146 -4.08 0.78 6.31
C ILE A 146 -5.41 0.68 7.06
N SER A 147 -6.37 -0.06 6.52
CA SER A 147 -7.74 -0.16 7.06
C SER A 147 -8.01 -1.48 7.78
N ALA A 148 -7.29 -2.53 7.44
CA ALA A 148 -7.36 -3.82 8.11
C ALA A 148 -6.05 -4.59 7.90
N GLU A 149 -5.64 -5.35 8.91
CA GLU A 149 -4.43 -6.17 8.87
C GLU A 149 -4.67 -7.48 9.64
N SER A 150 -4.07 -8.54 9.15
CA SER A 150 -4.00 -9.87 9.77
C SER A 150 -2.64 -10.49 9.42
N ASP A 151 -2.36 -11.70 9.89
CA ASP A 151 -1.10 -12.38 9.57
C ASP A 151 -0.90 -12.62 8.06
N ALA A 152 -2.00 -12.81 7.34
CA ALA A 152 -2.00 -13.21 5.93
C ALA A 152 -2.45 -12.11 4.96
N VAL A 153 -3.20 -11.11 5.43
CA VAL A 153 -3.86 -10.11 4.57
C VAL A 153 -3.74 -8.72 5.16
N ALA A 154 -3.42 -7.72 4.33
CA ALA A 154 -3.51 -6.30 4.67
C ALA A 154 -4.28 -5.51 3.60
N ARG A 155 -5.16 -4.63 4.06
CA ARG A 155 -5.96 -3.72 3.22
C ARG A 155 -5.48 -2.29 3.38
N PHE A 156 -5.39 -1.60 2.26
CA PHE A 156 -4.85 -0.27 2.22
C PHE A 156 -5.52 0.58 1.15
N SER A 157 -5.36 1.89 1.28
CA SER A 157 -5.78 2.87 0.29
C SER A 157 -4.77 4.01 0.22
N PHE A 158 -4.63 4.59 -0.96
CA PHE A 158 -3.69 5.68 -1.18
C PHE A 158 -4.10 6.52 -2.38
N GLU A 159 -3.55 7.73 -2.48
CA GLU A 159 -3.67 8.56 -3.68
C GLU A 159 -2.37 8.50 -4.48
N SER A 160 -2.50 8.45 -5.80
CA SER A 160 -1.38 8.55 -6.74
C SER A 160 -1.64 9.69 -7.71
N GLU A 161 -0.58 10.34 -8.16
CA GLU A 161 -0.63 11.46 -9.08
C GLU A 161 0.21 11.17 -10.32
N THR A 162 -0.24 11.64 -11.47
CA THR A 162 0.53 11.66 -12.72
C THR A 162 0.33 13.00 -13.39
N THR A 163 1.40 13.56 -13.95
CA THR A 163 1.33 14.77 -14.78
C THR A 163 1.23 14.35 -16.23
N THR A 164 0.16 14.75 -16.90
CA THR A 164 -0.06 14.44 -18.31
C THR A 164 0.87 15.23 -19.22
N ARG A 165 0.99 14.81 -20.48
CA ARG A 165 1.77 15.53 -21.51
C ARG A 165 1.35 17.00 -21.68
N SER A 166 0.07 17.28 -21.46
CA SER A 166 -0.50 18.64 -21.54
C SER A 166 -0.26 19.47 -20.28
N GLY A 167 0.43 18.92 -19.27
CA GLY A 167 0.87 19.63 -18.08
C GLY A 167 -0.18 19.72 -16.95
N TYR A 168 -1.29 18.99 -17.04
CA TYR A 168 -2.25 18.91 -15.94
C TYR A 168 -2.06 17.62 -15.13
N ASP A 169 -2.22 17.75 -13.81
CA ASP A 169 -2.13 16.66 -12.86
C ASP A 169 -3.44 15.87 -12.79
N VAL A 170 -3.33 14.55 -12.84
CA VAL A 170 -4.43 13.61 -12.65
C VAL A 170 -4.17 12.85 -11.37
N ARG A 171 -5.07 13.02 -10.41
CA ARG A 171 -5.09 12.25 -9.17
C ARG A 171 -5.99 11.05 -9.29
N ARG A 172 -5.52 9.92 -8.76
CA ARG A 172 -6.25 8.68 -8.69
C ARG A 172 -6.32 8.21 -7.25
N SER A 173 -7.50 7.74 -6.86
CA SER A 173 -7.72 7.09 -5.58
C SER A 173 -7.61 5.58 -5.80
N ASN A 174 -6.80 4.93 -4.97
CA ASN A 174 -6.45 3.53 -5.07
C ASN A 174 -6.92 2.80 -3.81
N PHE A 175 -7.54 1.63 -4.02
CA PHE A 175 -8.01 0.73 -2.97
C PHE A 175 -7.40 -0.64 -3.24
N GLY A 176 -6.75 -1.25 -2.25
CA GLY A 176 -6.04 -2.50 -2.49
C GLY A 176 -5.99 -3.43 -1.30
N GLU A 177 -5.63 -4.66 -1.61
CA GLU A 177 -5.40 -5.74 -0.65
C GLU A 177 -4.13 -6.48 -1.06
N VAL A 178 -3.25 -6.75 -0.10
CA VAL A 178 -2.08 -7.62 -0.26
C VAL A 178 -2.30 -8.89 0.56
N VAL A 179 -2.04 -10.03 -0.06
CA VAL A 179 -2.14 -11.37 0.53
C VAL A 179 -0.76 -12.04 0.50
N ARG A 180 -0.30 -12.50 1.66
CA ARG A 180 0.90 -13.31 1.82
C ARG A 180 0.54 -14.78 1.67
N LYS A 181 1.18 -15.48 0.72
CA LYS A 181 1.00 -16.93 0.58
C LYS A 181 2.28 -17.60 0.06
N GLY A 182 2.83 -18.49 0.88
CA GLY A 182 4.12 -19.11 0.61
C GLY A 182 5.22 -18.07 0.39
N SER A 183 6.02 -18.24 -0.67
CA SER A 183 7.08 -17.30 -1.07
C SER A 183 6.60 -16.22 -2.04
N LYS A 184 5.30 -15.88 -2.03
CA LYS A 184 4.70 -14.90 -2.94
C LYS A 184 3.86 -13.87 -2.17
N LEU A 185 3.83 -12.67 -2.73
CA LEU A 185 2.83 -11.64 -2.41
C LEU A 185 1.89 -11.53 -3.59
N TYR A 186 0.60 -11.59 -3.30
CA TYR A 186 -0.47 -11.34 -4.26
C TYR A 186 -1.10 -10.01 -3.89
N GLY A 187 -1.28 -9.13 -4.86
CA GLY A 187 -1.92 -7.85 -4.63
C GLY A 187 -3.03 -7.61 -5.64
N ILE A 188 -4.16 -7.10 -5.19
CA ILE A 188 -5.15 -6.44 -6.05
C ILE A 188 -5.20 -4.96 -5.71
N CYS A 189 -5.30 -4.11 -6.72
CA CYS A 189 -5.55 -2.69 -6.55
C CYS A 189 -6.52 -2.17 -7.60
N VAL A 190 -7.57 -1.50 -7.14
CA VAL A 190 -8.55 -0.82 -7.97
C VAL A 190 -8.35 0.68 -7.86
N SER A 191 -8.28 1.33 -9.01
CA SER A 191 -7.99 2.75 -9.13
C SER A 191 -8.97 3.43 -10.06
N GLY A 192 -9.27 4.68 -9.75
CA GLY A 192 -10.07 5.57 -10.58
C GLY A 192 -9.69 7.02 -10.32
N ARG A 193 -10.03 7.89 -11.26
CA ARG A 193 -9.86 9.34 -11.12
C ARG A 193 -10.56 9.85 -9.85
N THR A 194 -9.83 10.55 -9.00
CA THR A 194 -10.33 11.03 -7.69
C THR A 194 -11.50 11.99 -7.84
N ASP A 195 -11.46 12.86 -8.86
CA ASP A 195 -12.52 13.81 -9.19
C ASP A 195 -13.80 13.14 -9.73
N LEU A 196 -13.71 11.88 -10.17
CA LEU A 196 -14.83 11.09 -10.68
C LEU A 196 -15.24 9.95 -9.74
N LEU A 197 -14.74 9.93 -8.50
CA LEU A 197 -15.03 8.88 -7.54
C LEU A 197 -16.31 9.20 -6.75
N THR A 198 -17.45 8.74 -7.27
CA THR A 198 -18.73 8.81 -6.54
C THR A 198 -18.80 7.74 -5.43
N PRO A 199 -19.69 7.89 -4.43
CA PRO A 199 -19.91 6.85 -3.41
C PRO A 199 -20.26 5.48 -3.98
N GLU A 200 -21.07 5.41 -5.03
CA GLU A 200 -21.49 4.17 -5.69
C GLU A 200 -20.29 3.49 -6.38
N LYS A 201 -19.44 4.29 -7.02
CA LYS A 201 -18.22 3.82 -7.65
C LYS A 201 -17.22 3.31 -6.60
N ARG A 202 -17.12 3.98 -5.45
CA ARG A 202 -16.33 3.50 -4.32
C ARG A 202 -16.81 2.14 -3.82
N VAL A 203 -18.11 1.96 -3.65
CA VAL A 203 -18.70 0.65 -3.27
C VAL A 203 -18.35 -0.43 -4.29
N THR A 204 -18.38 -0.08 -5.59
CA THR A 204 -17.97 -0.99 -6.67
C THR A 204 -16.49 -1.39 -6.54
N PHE A 205 -15.61 -0.42 -6.28
CA PHE A 205 -14.17 -0.68 -6.11
C PHE A 205 -13.88 -1.54 -4.88
N GLU A 206 -14.51 -1.24 -3.76
CA GLU A 206 -14.41 -2.03 -2.53
C GLU A 206 -14.94 -3.46 -2.76
N ALA A 207 -16.02 -3.64 -3.52
CA ALA A 207 -16.54 -4.96 -3.88
C ALA A 207 -15.57 -5.78 -4.73
N ILE A 208 -14.86 -5.15 -5.68
CA ILE A 208 -13.80 -5.83 -6.46
C ILE A 208 -12.68 -6.29 -5.52
N VAL A 209 -12.18 -5.42 -4.64
CA VAL A 209 -11.13 -5.78 -3.68
C VAL A 209 -11.59 -6.90 -2.73
N ASP A 210 -12.82 -6.82 -2.23
CA ASP A 210 -13.42 -7.84 -1.34
C ASP A 210 -13.57 -9.22 -1.98
N SER A 211 -13.73 -9.24 -3.30
CA SER A 211 -13.89 -10.46 -4.08
C SER A 211 -12.57 -11.17 -4.37
N PHE A 212 -11.42 -10.56 -4.07
CA PHE A 212 -10.12 -11.16 -4.32
C PHE A 212 -9.89 -12.38 -3.42
N VAL A 213 -9.47 -13.48 -4.04
CA VAL A 213 -9.17 -14.75 -3.38
C VAL A 213 -7.87 -15.29 -3.94
N VAL A 214 -7.03 -15.85 -3.06
CA VAL A 214 -5.78 -16.54 -3.43
C VAL A 214 -5.89 -18.02 -3.05
N ASN A 215 -5.95 -18.88 -4.06
CA ASN A 215 -6.24 -20.33 -4.00
C ASN A 215 -5.04 -21.20 -3.69
#